data_AF-A0A2W4LMI2-F1
#
_entry.id   AF-A0A2W4LMI2-F1
#
_cell.length_a   1.000
_cell.length_b   1.000
_cell.length_c   1.000
_cell.angle_alpha   90.00
_cell.angle_beta   90.00
_cell.angle_gamma   90.00
#
_symmetry.space_group_name_H-M   'P 1'
#
loop_
_entity.id
_entity.type
_entity.pdbx_description
1 polymer ?
#
loop_
_entity_poly.entity_id
_entity_poly.type
_entity_poly.pdbx_seq_one_letter_code
_entity_poly.pdbx_strand_id
1 'polypeptide(L)'
;MHRSLHDSASASARPTRRAFLGSAVGIGLLLTKPGYAEQALPREAPTRAPTARSNPIEQAVDELARWARAQKAELGASVLDLQTGREVAAASSERVLNPASNQKILTACAALEVLGPAHRFVTSLHGRKEGSVLSELVLRSDGDPDLRTSDLAEFVHRLRRLGVQRVQGDIFVDQSAFDRKWEPPAYEQRPDDWASYRSPVSAVAVDGNALVLHVVPTTEGKPALAWVDPPGIAEITGEIATAGRDAPSDVRLSVSPQGEKMRVVVGGKVPSGGRPVVLARRIAAPELAPGHVLRALLAQHGITVTGRVKSGGAGFEAELVRRESRPLSELVHALGKQSDNFVAEMLLKAMGRSGSEAGTSQKGAQVIQDMLRRLGALTPGTRILNGSGLYDANRISAFTLTRVLA
;
A
#
# COMPACT_ATOMS: atom_id res chain seq x y z
N MET A 1 -41.75 -24.20 -41.45
CA MET A 1 -43.19 -24.42 -41.23
C MET A 1 -43.54 -23.92 -39.83
N HIS A 2 -44.49 -22.98 -39.77
CA HIS A 2 -45.31 -22.48 -38.62
C HIS A 2 -44.62 -22.20 -37.26
N ARG A 3 -44.38 -20.94 -36.87
CA ARG A 3 -45.33 -19.94 -36.29
C ARG A 3 -46.12 -20.46 -35.08
N SER A 4 -45.87 -19.86 -33.91
CA SER A 4 -46.95 -19.29 -33.09
C SER A 4 -46.46 -18.04 -32.33
N LEU A 5 -47.30 -17.02 -32.38
CA LEU A 5 -47.20 -15.67 -31.82
C LEU A 5 -48.31 -15.54 -30.77
N HIS A 6 -48.04 -14.82 -29.68
CA HIS A 6 -48.97 -13.92 -28.97
C HIS A 6 -48.15 -13.20 -27.88
N ASP A 7 -47.84 -11.91 -27.96
CA ASP A 7 -48.61 -10.65 -27.86
C ASP A 7 -48.96 -10.16 -26.44
N SER A 8 -48.95 -8.81 -26.33
CA SER A 8 -49.30 -7.89 -25.23
C SER A 8 -48.13 -7.46 -24.32
N ALA A 9 -47.54 -6.26 -24.41
CA ALA A 9 -48.01 -4.86 -24.51
C ALA A 9 -48.67 -4.33 -23.22
N SER A 10 -47.96 -3.46 -22.49
CA SER A 10 -48.54 -2.21 -21.95
C SER A 10 -47.43 -1.20 -21.65
N ALA A 11 -47.74 0.08 -21.89
CA ALA A 11 -46.84 1.20 -22.01
C ALA A 11 -47.18 2.31 -21.00
N SER A 12 -46.29 3.31 -20.96
CA SER A 12 -46.48 4.69 -20.45
C SER A 12 -46.39 4.87 -18.93
N ALA A 13 -45.92 5.99 -18.37
CA ALA A 13 -45.79 7.35 -18.91
C ALA A 13 -44.69 8.15 -18.20
N ARG A 14 -44.05 9.06 -18.96
CA ARG A 14 -43.29 10.21 -18.44
C ARG A 14 -44.25 11.38 -18.19
N PRO A 15 -43.97 12.28 -17.23
CA PRO A 15 -44.47 13.64 -17.30
C PRO A 15 -43.38 14.61 -17.77
N THR A 16 -43.80 15.58 -18.59
CA THR A 16 -43.07 16.78 -18.99
C THR A 16 -43.85 18.02 -18.54
N ARG A 17 -43.16 19.18 -18.57
CA ARG A 17 -43.64 20.58 -18.45
C ARG A 17 -43.73 21.09 -17.01
N ARG A 18 -43.39 22.34 -16.67
CA ARG A 18 -43.29 23.58 -17.46
C ARG A 18 -42.54 24.65 -16.65
N ALA A 19 -41.85 25.56 -17.35
CA ALA A 19 -41.29 26.79 -16.83
C ALA A 19 -42.39 27.80 -16.44
N PHE A 20 -42.13 28.61 -15.40
CA PHE A 20 -42.84 29.85 -15.11
C PHE A 20 -41.81 30.97 -14.89
N LEU A 21 -41.76 31.90 -15.84
CA LEU A 21 -41.23 33.25 -15.66
C LEU A 21 -42.36 34.09 -15.05
N GLY A 22 -42.06 34.81 -13.97
CA GLY A 22 -42.94 35.82 -13.39
C GLY A 22 -42.15 37.07 -13.05
N SER A 23 -42.16 38.05 -13.94
CA SER A 23 -41.72 39.43 -13.70
C SER A 23 -42.84 40.19 -12.99
N ALA A 24 -42.52 40.87 -11.88
CA ALA A 24 -43.39 41.86 -11.27
C ALA A 24 -42.63 43.18 -11.13
N VAL A 25 -43.07 44.16 -11.92
CA VAL A 25 -42.74 45.58 -11.83
C VAL A 25 -43.65 46.19 -10.76
N GLY A 26 -43.06 46.92 -9.81
CA GLY A 26 -43.79 47.70 -8.81
C GLY A 26 -43.26 49.14 -8.79
N ILE A 27 -44.14 50.07 -9.15
CA ILE A 27 -43.96 51.52 -9.28
C ILE A 27 -43.83 52.18 -7.90
N GLY A 28 -43.07 53.28 -7.85
CA GLY A 28 -42.59 53.92 -6.63
C GLY A 28 -43.57 54.85 -5.90
N LEU A 29 -43.05 55.37 -4.78
CA LEU A 29 -43.60 56.53 -4.09
C LEU A 29 -42.43 57.41 -3.62
N LEU A 30 -42.27 58.56 -4.29
CA LEU A 30 -41.37 59.65 -3.91
C LEU A 30 -42.00 60.42 -2.74
N LEU A 31 -41.37 60.35 -1.57
CA LEU A 31 -41.62 61.25 -0.45
C LEU A 31 -40.42 62.17 -0.29
N THR A 32 -40.60 63.43 -0.69
CA THR A 32 -39.65 64.52 -0.45
C THR A 32 -39.69 64.93 1.02
N LYS A 33 -38.51 65.05 1.64
CA LYS A 33 -38.32 65.69 2.95
C LYS A 33 -37.16 66.68 2.90
N PRO A 34 -37.23 67.77 3.69
CA PRO A 34 -36.48 69.00 3.46
C PRO A 34 -35.01 68.90 3.86
N GLY A 35 -34.19 69.68 3.17
CA GLY A 35 -32.76 69.82 3.41
C GLY A 35 -32.47 70.40 4.79
N TYR A 36 -31.58 69.71 5.51
CA TYR A 36 -30.81 70.27 6.60
C TYR A 36 -29.36 70.37 6.12
N ALA A 37 -28.79 71.56 6.24
CA ALA A 37 -27.38 71.81 5.97
C ALA A 37 -26.53 71.03 6.99
N GLU A 38 -25.66 70.14 6.51
CA GLU A 38 -24.62 69.51 7.32
C GLU A 38 -23.58 70.56 7.71
N GLN A 39 -23.58 70.95 8.99
CA GLN A 39 -22.37 71.48 9.62
C GLN A 39 -21.36 70.33 9.74
N ALA A 40 -20.25 70.45 9.02
CA ALA A 40 -19.13 69.52 9.13
C ALA A 40 -18.53 69.60 10.55
N LEU A 41 -18.77 68.56 11.35
CA LEU A 41 -18.01 68.31 12.58
C LEU A 41 -16.56 67.95 12.21
N PRO A 42 -15.55 68.41 12.97
CA PRO A 42 -14.16 68.09 12.70
C PRO A 42 -13.95 66.57 12.73
N ARG A 43 -13.38 66.02 11.65
CA ARG A 43 -12.92 64.63 11.60
C ARG A 43 -11.76 64.47 12.58
N GLU A 44 -12.03 63.92 13.76
CA GLU A 44 -10.99 63.26 14.53
C GLU A 44 -10.41 62.13 13.67
N ALA A 45 -9.10 62.16 13.47
CA ALA A 45 -8.39 61.07 12.80
C ALA A 45 -8.65 59.77 13.59
N PRO A 46 -8.96 58.64 12.93
CA PRO A 46 -9.17 57.40 13.63
C PRO A 46 -7.90 57.07 14.43
N THR A 47 -8.04 57.11 15.75
CA THR A 47 -7.02 56.67 16.68
C THR A 47 -6.71 55.22 16.31
N ARG A 48 -5.44 54.96 15.97
CA ARG A 48 -4.96 53.66 15.54
C ARG A 48 -5.34 52.65 16.64
N ALA A 49 -6.31 51.80 16.36
CA ALA A 49 -6.69 50.71 17.25
C ALA A 49 -5.44 49.91 17.61
N PRO A 50 -5.28 49.45 18.86
CA PRO A 50 -4.12 48.65 19.26
C PRO A 50 -3.99 47.48 18.29
N THR A 51 -2.82 47.32 17.69
CA THR A 51 -2.45 46.24 16.76
C THR A 51 -3.06 44.93 17.26
N ALA A 52 -3.95 44.33 16.46
CA ALA A 52 -4.49 43.00 16.73
C ALA A 52 -3.31 42.09 17.08
N ARG A 53 -3.28 41.56 18.30
CA ARG A 53 -2.28 40.57 18.69
C ARG A 53 -2.47 39.40 17.73
N SER A 54 -1.53 39.22 16.79
CA SER A 54 -1.53 38.10 15.84
C SER A 54 -1.74 36.79 16.62
N ASN A 55 -2.57 35.90 16.07
CA ASN A 55 -2.90 34.62 16.68
C ASN A 55 -1.60 33.87 17.07
N PRO A 56 -1.44 33.35 18.30
CA PRO A 56 -0.23 32.63 18.70
C PRO A 56 0.16 31.49 17.74
N ILE A 57 -0.81 30.86 17.10
CA ILE A 57 -0.57 29.80 16.09
C ILE A 57 0.05 30.38 14.82
N GLU A 58 -0.45 31.52 14.33
CA GLU A 58 0.12 32.23 13.17
C GLU A 58 1.56 32.69 13.48
N GLN A 59 1.79 33.25 14.66
CA GLN A 59 3.13 33.66 15.11
C GLN A 59 4.12 32.47 15.11
N ALA A 60 3.70 31.31 15.65
CA ALA A 60 4.53 30.12 15.70
C ALA A 60 4.87 29.59 14.30
N VAL A 61 3.92 29.61 13.36
CA VAL A 61 4.17 29.20 11.96
C VAL A 61 5.11 30.18 11.25
N ASP A 62 4.96 31.48 11.49
CA ASP A 62 5.87 32.50 10.95
C ASP A 62 7.30 32.36 11.49
N GLU A 63 7.44 32.08 12.78
CA GLU A 63 8.73 31.79 13.42
C GLU A 63 9.39 30.55 12.82
N LEU A 64 8.63 29.47 12.64
CA LEU A 64 9.11 28.24 12.00
C LEU A 64 9.56 28.51 10.54
N ALA A 65 8.80 29.30 9.80
CA ALA A 65 9.15 29.68 8.43
C ALA A 65 10.43 30.53 8.36
N ARG A 66 10.62 31.47 9.29
CA ARG A 66 11.89 32.23 9.40
C ARG A 66 13.06 31.32 9.74
N TRP A 67 12.88 30.41 10.70
CA TRP A 67 13.91 29.44 11.08
C TRP A 67 14.30 28.54 9.90
N ALA A 68 13.33 27.96 9.18
CA ALA A 68 13.59 27.08 8.04
C ALA A 68 14.38 27.80 6.93
N ARG A 69 14.01 29.05 6.61
CA ARG A 69 14.77 29.88 5.65
C ARG A 69 16.20 30.14 6.09
N ALA A 70 16.44 30.39 7.38
CA ALA A 70 17.78 30.56 7.93
C ALA A 70 18.63 29.27 7.79
N GLN A 71 18.00 28.10 7.84
CA GLN A 71 18.63 26.80 7.57
C GLN A 71 18.76 26.46 6.08
N LYS A 72 18.36 27.36 5.17
CA LYS A 72 18.27 27.12 3.72
C LYS A 72 17.38 25.92 3.37
N ALA A 73 16.37 25.64 4.20
CA ALA A 73 15.40 24.59 3.99
C ALA A 73 14.11 25.15 3.38
N GLU A 74 13.40 24.31 2.62
CA GLU A 74 12.04 24.60 2.16
C GLU A 74 11.02 24.11 3.18
N LEU A 75 9.98 24.91 3.42
CA LEU A 75 8.90 24.60 4.36
C LEU A 75 7.55 24.79 3.67
N GLY A 76 6.67 23.79 3.82
CA GLY A 76 5.24 23.93 3.68
C GLY A 76 4.60 23.64 5.04
N ALA A 77 3.80 24.56 5.56
CA ALA A 77 3.07 24.41 6.81
C ALA A 77 1.62 24.81 6.61
N SER A 78 0.70 24.00 7.15
CA SER A 78 -0.75 24.22 7.13
C SER A 78 -1.29 23.77 8.49
N VAL A 79 -2.11 24.61 9.12
CA VAL A 79 -2.83 24.29 10.36
C VAL A 79 -4.30 24.58 10.11
N LEU A 80 -5.14 23.54 10.25
CA LEU A 80 -6.56 23.63 10.01
C LEU A 80 -7.34 23.51 11.32
N ASP A 81 -8.36 24.35 11.48
CA ASP A 81 -9.36 24.18 12.52
C ASP A 81 -10.45 23.20 12.03
N LEU A 82 -10.62 22.08 12.75
CA LEU A 82 -11.53 21.00 12.35
C LEU A 82 -13.01 21.36 12.50
N GLN A 83 -13.36 22.34 13.35
CA GLN A 83 -14.75 22.73 13.55
C GLN A 83 -15.24 23.63 12.40
N THR A 84 -14.38 24.52 11.94
CA THR A 84 -14.69 25.54 10.94
C THR A 84 -14.20 25.18 9.54
N GLY A 85 -13.28 24.21 9.41
CA GLY A 85 -12.63 23.84 8.15
C GLY A 85 -11.71 24.93 7.59
N ARG A 86 -11.39 25.96 8.39
CA ARG A 86 -10.54 27.09 8.00
C ARG A 86 -9.08 26.80 8.32
N GLU A 87 -8.20 27.20 7.40
CA GLU A 87 -6.76 27.25 7.67
C GLU A 87 -6.51 28.43 8.63
N VAL A 88 -6.04 28.13 9.84
CA VAL A 88 -5.81 29.11 10.92
C VAL A 88 -4.37 29.61 10.98
N ALA A 89 -3.45 28.92 10.30
CA ALA A 89 -2.09 29.38 10.06
C ALA A 89 -1.47 28.61 8.89
N ALA A 90 -0.64 29.28 8.09
CA ALA A 90 -0.02 28.68 6.92
C ALA A 90 1.31 29.34 6.57
N ALA A 91 2.22 28.56 6.00
CA ALA A 91 3.43 29.07 5.34
C ALA A 91 3.72 28.24 4.10
N SER A 92 3.58 28.85 2.91
CA SER A 92 3.72 28.16 1.61
C SER A 92 2.95 26.82 1.57
N SER A 93 1.74 26.78 2.14
CA SER A 93 0.99 25.53 2.42
C SER A 93 0.71 24.70 1.17
N GLU A 94 0.52 25.35 0.01
CA GLU A 94 0.29 24.69 -1.30
C GLU A 94 1.58 24.28 -2.03
N ARG A 95 2.76 24.68 -1.53
CA ARG A 95 4.03 24.25 -2.13
C ARG A 95 4.16 22.73 -2.02
N VAL A 96 4.37 22.10 -3.16
CA VAL A 96 4.57 20.65 -3.20
C VAL A 96 6.00 20.29 -2.84
N LEU A 97 6.15 19.37 -1.89
CA LEU A 97 7.43 18.87 -1.38
C LEU A 97 7.44 17.34 -1.41
N ASN A 98 8.61 16.73 -1.27
CA ASN A 98 8.69 15.28 -1.10
C ASN A 98 8.06 14.90 0.26
N PRO A 99 6.97 14.11 0.31
CA PRO A 99 6.32 13.77 1.57
C PRO A 99 7.03 12.71 2.40
N ALA A 100 8.01 12.01 1.82
CA ALA A 100 8.46 10.73 2.32
C ALA A 100 7.23 9.85 2.68
N SER A 101 7.29 9.16 3.82
CA SER A 101 6.23 8.26 4.27
C SER A 101 4.88 8.92 4.57
N ASN A 102 4.77 10.26 4.59
CA ASN A 102 3.46 10.91 4.72
C ASN A 102 2.54 10.60 3.54
N GLN A 103 3.07 10.14 2.39
CA GLN A 103 2.27 9.61 1.28
C GLN A 103 1.29 8.52 1.73
N LYS A 104 1.68 7.71 2.72
CA LYS A 104 0.87 6.57 3.18
C LYS A 104 -0.47 7.00 3.79
N ILE A 105 -0.60 8.25 4.25
CA ILE A 105 -1.88 8.83 4.68
C ILE A 105 -2.85 8.82 3.48
N LEU A 106 -2.41 9.35 2.33
CA LEU A 106 -3.23 9.39 1.12
C LEU A 106 -3.57 8.00 0.61
N THR A 107 -2.59 7.09 0.63
CA THR A 107 -2.78 5.69 0.22
C THR A 107 -3.78 4.97 1.12
N ALA A 108 -3.70 5.16 2.45
CA ALA A 108 -4.62 4.55 3.39
C ALA A 108 -6.05 5.09 3.23
N CYS A 109 -6.22 6.42 3.14
CA CYS A 109 -7.52 7.05 2.95
C CYS A 109 -8.19 6.58 1.66
N ALA A 110 -7.47 6.62 0.53
CA ALA A 110 -8.00 6.17 -0.75
C ALA A 110 -8.36 4.66 -0.72
N ALA A 111 -7.56 3.82 -0.07
CA ALA A 111 -7.82 2.38 0.01
C ALA A 111 -9.09 2.10 0.80
N LEU A 112 -9.26 2.78 1.93
CA LEU A 112 -10.46 2.65 2.76
C LEU A 112 -11.71 3.14 2.03
N GLU A 113 -11.62 4.23 1.24
CA GLU A 113 -12.74 4.77 0.47
C GLU A 113 -13.15 3.82 -0.68
N VAL A 114 -12.17 3.27 -1.41
CA VAL A 114 -12.43 2.53 -2.66
C VAL A 114 -12.72 1.05 -2.42
N LEU A 115 -11.94 0.39 -1.55
CA LEU A 115 -12.09 -1.03 -1.27
C LEU A 115 -13.09 -1.26 -0.13
N GLY A 116 -13.17 -0.31 0.81
CA GLY A 116 -13.98 -0.41 2.02
C GLY A 116 -13.21 -1.04 3.19
N PRO A 117 -13.48 -0.62 4.45
CA PRO A 117 -12.74 -1.08 5.62
C PRO A 117 -12.89 -2.58 5.91
N ALA A 118 -14.00 -3.17 5.48
CA ALA A 118 -14.28 -4.61 5.66
C ALA A 118 -13.70 -5.49 4.53
N HIS A 119 -13.08 -4.88 3.50
CA HIS A 119 -12.48 -5.62 2.40
C HIS A 119 -11.44 -6.62 2.93
N ARG A 120 -11.44 -7.82 2.34
CA ARG A 120 -10.46 -8.87 2.61
C ARG A 120 -9.95 -9.38 1.28
N PHE A 121 -8.63 -9.51 1.18
CA PHE A 121 -7.97 -10.11 0.04
C PHE A 121 -8.13 -11.62 0.10
N VAL A 122 -8.28 -12.26 -1.05
CA VAL A 122 -8.46 -13.70 -1.18
C VAL A 122 -7.21 -14.32 -1.78
N THR A 123 -6.68 -15.34 -1.09
CA THR A 123 -5.67 -16.24 -1.63
C THR A 123 -6.25 -17.65 -1.69
N SER A 124 -5.97 -18.40 -2.76
CA SER A 124 -6.55 -19.72 -3.00
C SER A 124 -5.62 -20.66 -3.76
N LEU A 125 -5.83 -21.97 -3.57
CA LEU A 125 -5.28 -23.01 -4.41
C LEU A 125 -6.37 -23.62 -5.29
N HIS A 126 -6.05 -23.81 -6.56
CA HIS A 126 -6.91 -24.44 -7.55
C HIS A 126 -6.24 -25.67 -8.14
N GLY A 127 -7.01 -26.69 -8.50
CA GLY A 127 -6.48 -27.88 -9.16
C GLY A 127 -7.53 -28.98 -9.31
N ARG A 128 -7.28 -29.91 -10.24
CA ARG A 128 -8.15 -31.08 -10.42
C ARG A 128 -7.55 -32.28 -9.71
N LYS A 129 -8.34 -32.91 -8.85
CA LYS A 129 -7.95 -34.07 -8.05
C LYS A 129 -8.60 -35.35 -8.57
N GLU A 130 -7.77 -36.38 -8.76
CA GLU A 130 -8.20 -37.75 -9.08
C GLU A 130 -7.58 -38.71 -8.06
N GLY A 131 -8.41 -39.33 -7.22
CA GLY A 131 -7.92 -40.14 -6.10
C GLY A 131 -7.07 -39.30 -5.12
N SER A 132 -5.79 -39.66 -4.96
CA SER A 132 -4.81 -38.94 -4.12
C SER A 132 -3.88 -38.02 -4.92
N VAL A 133 -4.13 -37.84 -6.21
CA VAL A 133 -3.24 -37.10 -7.14
C VAL A 133 -3.93 -35.82 -7.62
N LEU A 134 -3.18 -34.72 -7.63
CA LEU A 134 -3.54 -33.49 -8.34
C LEU A 134 -2.83 -33.46 -9.69
N SER A 135 -3.57 -33.15 -10.75
CA SER A 135 -2.96 -33.00 -12.09
C SER A 135 -1.99 -31.83 -12.09
N GLU A 136 -2.41 -30.68 -11.58
CA GLU A 136 -1.64 -29.43 -11.48
C GLU A 136 -2.18 -28.66 -10.25
N LEU A 137 -1.42 -27.66 -9.80
CA LEU A 137 -1.81 -26.79 -8.69
C LEU A 137 -1.59 -25.33 -9.08
N VAL A 138 -2.57 -24.46 -8.86
CA VAL A 138 -2.43 -23.02 -9.10
C VAL A 138 -2.58 -22.27 -7.79
N LEU A 139 -1.58 -21.48 -7.42
CA LEU A 139 -1.66 -20.50 -6.33
C LEU A 139 -2.05 -19.15 -6.91
N ARG A 140 -3.20 -18.63 -6.48
CA ARG A 140 -3.79 -17.37 -6.95
C ARG A 140 -4.09 -16.45 -5.77
N SER A 141 -3.86 -15.16 -5.94
CA SER A 141 -4.23 -14.12 -4.99
C SER A 141 -4.74 -12.88 -5.73
N ASP A 142 -5.66 -12.14 -5.12
CA ASP A 142 -6.14 -10.86 -5.63
C ASP A 142 -5.29 -9.65 -5.19
N GLY A 143 -4.15 -9.89 -4.53
CA GLY A 143 -3.22 -8.84 -4.08
C GLY A 143 -3.07 -8.77 -2.57
N ASP A 144 -3.14 -9.91 -1.87
CA ASP A 144 -3.07 -9.97 -0.41
C ASP A 144 -1.71 -9.53 0.14
N PRO A 145 -1.63 -8.40 0.88
CA PRO A 145 -0.37 -7.91 1.45
C PRO A 145 0.04 -8.65 2.73
N ASP A 146 -0.80 -9.56 3.24
CA ASP A 146 -0.63 -10.23 4.53
C ASP A 146 -0.57 -11.76 4.42
N LEU A 147 -0.30 -12.28 3.23
CA LEU A 147 -0.08 -13.71 3.02
C LEU A 147 1.27 -14.14 3.63
N ARG A 148 1.23 -15.11 4.54
CA ARG A 148 2.41 -15.63 5.25
C ARG A 148 2.75 -17.06 4.86
N THR A 149 3.99 -17.48 5.12
CA THR A 149 4.39 -18.88 4.99
C THR A 149 3.51 -19.82 5.83
N SER A 150 3.06 -19.39 7.00
CA SER A 150 2.14 -20.16 7.85
C SER A 150 0.77 -20.40 7.21
N ASP A 151 0.25 -19.43 6.45
CA ASP A 151 -1.00 -19.59 5.71
C ASP A 151 -0.87 -20.64 4.61
N LEU A 152 0.27 -20.64 3.89
CA LEU A 152 0.55 -21.66 2.89
C LEU A 152 0.75 -23.05 3.52
N ALA A 153 1.33 -23.11 4.73
CA ALA A 153 1.44 -24.37 5.47
C ALA A 153 0.04 -24.91 5.85
N GLU A 154 -0.90 -24.04 6.23
CA GLU A 154 -2.28 -24.42 6.47
C GLU A 154 -2.97 -24.96 5.20
N PHE A 155 -2.71 -24.34 4.05
CA PHE A 155 -3.19 -24.85 2.76
C PHE A 155 -2.70 -26.27 2.49
N VAL A 156 -1.40 -26.53 2.70
CA VAL A 156 -0.82 -27.87 2.55
C VAL A 156 -1.46 -28.86 3.52
N HIS A 157 -1.68 -28.46 4.78
CA HIS A 157 -2.38 -29.30 5.76
C HIS A 157 -3.81 -29.64 5.30
N ARG A 158 -4.55 -28.67 4.75
CA ARG A 158 -5.90 -28.90 4.19
C ARG A 158 -5.87 -29.83 2.97
N LEU A 159 -4.88 -29.69 2.07
CA LEU A 159 -4.70 -30.64 0.95
C LEU A 159 -4.45 -32.07 1.44
N ARG A 160 -3.64 -32.25 2.49
CA ARG A 160 -3.44 -33.57 3.13
C ARG A 160 -4.75 -34.15 3.65
N ARG A 161 -5.58 -33.33 4.30
CA ARG A 161 -6.91 -33.73 4.78
C ARG A 161 -7.87 -34.11 3.65
N LEU A 162 -7.71 -33.54 2.46
CA LEU A 162 -8.41 -33.96 1.24
C LEU A 162 -7.88 -35.29 0.65
N GLY A 163 -6.84 -35.87 1.24
CA GLY A 163 -6.21 -37.12 0.80
C GLY A 163 -5.18 -36.92 -0.32
N VAL A 164 -4.73 -35.69 -0.57
CA VAL A 164 -3.68 -35.42 -1.57
C VAL A 164 -2.34 -35.97 -1.06
N GLN A 165 -1.66 -36.74 -1.93
CA GLN A 165 -0.34 -37.31 -1.70
C GLN A 165 0.67 -36.90 -2.78
N ARG A 166 0.20 -36.51 -3.96
CA ARG A 166 1.05 -36.13 -5.09
C ARG A 166 0.44 -35.01 -5.93
N VAL A 167 1.28 -34.09 -6.40
CA VAL A 167 1.00 -33.18 -7.52
C VAL A 167 1.81 -33.69 -8.71
N GLN A 168 1.13 -34.22 -9.72
CA GLN A 168 1.75 -34.86 -10.88
C GLN A 168 2.37 -33.84 -11.86
N GLY A 169 1.72 -32.71 -12.06
CA GLY A 169 2.15 -31.65 -12.95
C GLY A 169 2.81 -30.50 -12.21
N ASP A 170 2.75 -29.33 -12.84
CA ASP A 170 3.41 -28.12 -12.38
C ASP A 170 2.61 -27.41 -11.25
N ILE A 171 3.33 -26.55 -10.52
CA ILE A 171 2.74 -25.54 -9.64
C ILE A 171 2.76 -24.22 -10.39
N PHE A 172 1.61 -23.65 -10.69
CA PHE A 172 1.47 -22.34 -11.30
C PHE A 172 1.29 -21.26 -10.23
N VAL A 173 1.90 -20.10 -10.44
CA VAL A 173 1.67 -18.88 -9.66
C VAL A 173 0.94 -17.88 -10.56
N ASP A 174 -0.30 -17.59 -10.22
CA ASP A 174 -1.16 -16.70 -10.97
C ASP A 174 -1.00 -15.26 -10.47
N GLN A 175 -0.16 -14.50 -11.17
CA GLN A 175 0.13 -13.11 -10.86
C GLN A 175 -0.83 -12.11 -11.53
N SER A 176 -1.89 -12.58 -12.21
CA SER A 176 -2.70 -11.77 -13.13
C SER A 176 -3.48 -10.62 -12.49
N ALA A 177 -3.66 -10.62 -11.17
CA ALA A 177 -4.35 -9.52 -10.49
C ALA A 177 -3.59 -8.19 -10.59
N PHE A 178 -2.26 -8.21 -10.77
CA PHE A 178 -1.40 -7.04 -10.95
C PHE A 178 -0.61 -7.11 -12.25
N ASP A 179 -0.08 -5.97 -12.70
CA ASP A 179 0.92 -5.96 -13.76
C ASP A 179 2.22 -6.66 -13.34
N ARG A 180 3.04 -7.02 -14.34
CA ARG A 180 4.36 -7.64 -14.13
C ARG A 180 5.47 -6.62 -13.85
N LYS A 181 5.13 -5.42 -13.41
CA LYS A 181 6.09 -4.40 -12.98
C LYS A 181 6.31 -4.55 -11.49
N TRP A 182 7.23 -5.43 -11.11
CA TRP A 182 7.43 -5.79 -9.70
C TRP A 182 8.05 -4.68 -8.86
N GLU A 183 8.87 -3.85 -9.49
CA GLU A 183 9.54 -2.73 -8.82
C GLU A 183 8.58 -1.52 -8.77
N PRO A 184 8.25 -1.00 -7.57
CA PRO A 184 7.48 0.23 -7.45
C PRO A 184 8.23 1.42 -8.07
N PRO A 185 7.52 2.43 -8.61
CA PRO A 185 8.16 3.60 -9.20
C PRO A 185 9.13 4.30 -8.25
N ALA A 186 10.27 4.78 -8.80
CA ALA A 186 11.39 5.43 -8.12
C ALA A 186 12.31 4.50 -7.32
N TYR A 187 11.98 3.23 -7.12
CA TYR A 187 12.88 2.33 -6.39
C TYR A 187 14.16 2.03 -7.18
N GLU A 188 14.16 2.20 -8.50
CA GLU A 188 15.32 2.13 -9.38
C GLU A 188 16.42 3.17 -9.04
N GLN A 189 16.13 4.17 -8.19
CA GLN A 189 17.12 5.17 -7.75
C GLN A 189 18.22 4.58 -6.85
N ARG A 190 18.00 3.40 -6.25
CA ARG A 190 18.97 2.70 -5.38
C ARG A 190 19.00 1.20 -5.70
N PRO A 191 19.49 0.79 -6.89
CA PRO A 191 19.37 -0.59 -7.37
C PRO A 191 20.07 -1.62 -6.45
N ASP A 192 21.17 -1.23 -5.81
CA ASP A 192 22.00 -2.11 -4.98
C ASP A 192 21.56 -2.25 -3.51
N ASP A 193 20.47 -1.58 -3.11
CA ASP A 193 19.96 -1.62 -1.74
C ASP A 193 19.07 -2.85 -1.50
N TRP A 194 19.58 -3.85 -0.80
CA TRP A 194 18.85 -5.08 -0.51
C TRP A 194 17.91 -5.02 0.71
N ALA A 195 17.67 -3.82 1.27
CA ALA A 195 16.78 -3.68 2.43
C ALA A 195 15.34 -4.14 2.13
N SER A 196 14.68 -4.73 3.12
CA SER A 196 13.32 -5.25 2.99
C SER A 196 12.26 -4.17 2.77
N TYR A 197 12.51 -2.92 3.14
CA TYR A 197 11.61 -1.80 2.83
C TYR A 197 11.54 -1.47 1.33
N ARG A 198 12.43 -2.05 0.51
CA ARG A 198 12.40 -2.01 -0.96
C ARG A 198 11.80 -3.26 -1.60
N SER A 199 11.10 -4.11 -0.84
CA SER A 199 10.61 -5.38 -1.40
C SER A 199 9.74 -5.15 -2.64
N PRO A 200 9.92 -5.96 -3.69
CA PRO A 200 9.10 -5.84 -4.89
C PRO A 200 7.68 -6.29 -4.59
N VAL A 201 6.70 -5.80 -5.34
CA VAL A 201 5.28 -6.14 -5.17
C VAL A 201 4.79 -7.06 -6.27
N SER A 202 3.97 -8.05 -5.92
CA SER A 202 3.35 -9.01 -6.84
C SER A 202 1.99 -9.42 -6.30
N ALA A 203 1.08 -9.89 -7.16
CA ALA A 203 -0.28 -10.24 -6.73
C ALA A 203 -0.30 -11.38 -5.71
N VAL A 204 0.50 -12.42 -5.96
CA VAL A 204 0.86 -13.43 -4.97
C VAL A 204 2.21 -13.03 -4.39
N ALA A 205 2.23 -12.68 -3.11
CA ALA A 205 3.43 -12.29 -2.40
C ALA A 205 3.42 -12.92 -1.00
N VAL A 206 4.46 -13.67 -0.66
CA VAL A 206 4.55 -14.35 0.64
C VAL A 206 5.55 -13.60 1.50
N ASP A 207 5.17 -13.33 2.75
CA ASP A 207 6.01 -12.67 3.75
C ASP A 207 6.62 -11.35 3.27
N GLY A 208 5.79 -10.56 2.57
CA GLY A 208 6.19 -9.24 2.07
C GLY A 208 7.23 -9.29 0.95
N ASN A 209 7.37 -10.42 0.25
CA ASN A 209 8.44 -10.65 -0.72
C ASN A 209 9.84 -10.37 -0.12
N ALA A 210 9.99 -10.71 1.16
CA ALA A 210 11.25 -10.65 1.87
C ALA A 210 11.70 -12.05 2.26
N LEU A 211 13.02 -12.18 2.40
CA LEU A 211 13.63 -13.31 3.08
C LEU A 211 14.19 -12.83 4.41
N VAL A 212 14.16 -13.69 5.40
CA VAL A 212 14.65 -13.43 6.76
C VAL A 212 15.66 -14.51 7.12
N LEU A 213 16.90 -14.08 7.38
CA LEU A 213 17.90 -14.94 8.00
C LEU A 213 17.66 -14.96 9.51
N HIS A 214 17.45 -16.15 10.05
CA HIS A 214 17.44 -16.41 11.48
C HIS A 214 18.76 -17.05 11.89
N VAL A 215 19.37 -16.57 12.97
CA VAL A 215 20.60 -17.11 13.53
C VAL A 215 20.43 -17.30 15.03
N VAL A 216 20.60 -18.53 15.51
CA VAL A 216 20.48 -18.88 16.93
C VAL A 216 21.82 -19.47 17.40
N PRO A 217 22.46 -18.90 18.44
CA PRO A 217 23.69 -19.46 18.99
C PRO A 217 23.45 -20.87 19.54
N THR A 218 24.43 -21.75 19.39
CA THR A 218 24.40 -23.13 19.91
C THR A 218 25.39 -23.27 21.08
N THR A 219 26.34 -24.19 20.97
CA THR A 219 27.43 -24.38 21.92
C THR A 219 28.66 -23.63 21.45
N GLU A 220 29.40 -23.01 22.37
CA GLU A 220 30.67 -22.34 22.06
C GLU A 220 31.61 -23.26 21.26
N GLY A 221 32.21 -22.73 20.20
CA GLY A 221 33.07 -23.48 19.28
C GLY A 221 32.31 -24.34 18.25
N LYS A 222 30.97 -24.32 18.25
CA LYS A 222 30.13 -24.99 17.24
C LYS A 222 29.42 -23.99 16.32
N PRO A 223 29.01 -24.41 15.11
CA PRO A 223 28.18 -23.60 14.24
C PRO A 223 26.89 -23.14 14.94
N ALA A 224 26.52 -21.88 14.78
CA ALA A 224 25.18 -21.41 15.09
C ALA A 224 24.15 -22.06 14.15
N LEU A 225 22.91 -22.23 14.62
CA LEU A 225 21.82 -22.66 13.76
C LEU A 225 21.40 -21.46 12.90
N ALA A 226 21.52 -21.59 11.57
CA ALA A 226 21.17 -20.55 10.62
C ALA A 226 20.24 -21.09 9.53
N TRP A 227 19.13 -20.39 9.28
CA TRP A 227 18.19 -20.74 8.21
C TRP A 227 17.53 -19.49 7.64
N VAL A 228 16.96 -19.65 6.44
CA VAL A 228 16.20 -18.61 5.75
C VAL A 228 14.73 -18.99 5.74
N ASP A 229 13.88 -18.01 6.03
CA ASP A 229 12.44 -18.06 5.86
C ASP A 229 11.99 -16.97 4.87
N PRO A 230 11.04 -17.19 3.95
CA PRO A 230 10.39 -18.46 3.60
C PRO A 230 11.33 -19.59 3.13
N PRO A 231 10.95 -20.87 3.24
CA PRO A 231 11.74 -21.98 2.70
C PRO A 231 11.69 -22.04 1.16
N GLY A 232 12.70 -22.66 0.54
CA GLY A 232 12.70 -22.98 -0.90
C GLY A 232 13.09 -21.84 -1.83
N ILE A 233 13.16 -20.60 -1.34
CA ILE A 233 13.48 -19.40 -2.14
C ILE A 233 14.96 -19.00 -2.11
N ALA A 234 15.77 -19.65 -1.27
CA ALA A 234 17.17 -19.29 -1.08
C ALA A 234 18.08 -20.51 -0.95
N GLU A 235 19.33 -20.35 -1.39
CA GLU A 235 20.45 -21.26 -1.13
C GLU A 235 21.42 -20.56 -0.18
N ILE A 236 21.51 -21.08 1.04
CA ILE A 236 22.40 -20.57 2.08
C ILE A 236 23.76 -21.28 2.01
N THR A 237 24.84 -20.50 2.04
CA THR A 237 26.22 -21.00 2.08
C THR A 237 27.04 -20.21 3.09
N GLY A 238 28.10 -20.82 3.61
CA GLY A 238 28.90 -20.27 4.71
C GLY A 238 28.41 -20.74 6.08
N GLU A 239 29.09 -20.28 7.13
CA GLU A 239 28.83 -20.69 8.51
C GLU A 239 29.00 -19.48 9.45
N ILE A 240 28.17 -19.43 10.50
CA ILE A 240 28.29 -18.47 11.60
C ILE A 240 28.73 -19.26 12.83
N ALA A 241 29.83 -18.85 13.47
CA ALA A 241 30.31 -19.54 14.66
C ALA A 241 29.56 -19.08 15.92
N THR A 242 29.34 -20.00 16.86
CA THR A 242 28.98 -19.63 18.23
C THR A 242 30.27 -19.38 19.01
N ALA A 243 30.52 -18.12 19.38
CA ALA A 243 31.69 -17.70 20.13
C ALA A 243 31.40 -17.67 21.64
N GLY A 244 32.44 -17.41 22.45
CA GLY A 244 32.29 -17.23 23.89
C GLY A 244 31.31 -16.12 24.25
N ARG A 245 30.75 -16.21 25.47
CA ARG A 245 29.64 -15.37 25.95
C ARG A 245 29.90 -13.87 25.83
N ASP A 246 31.14 -13.44 26.06
CA ASP A 246 31.54 -12.03 26.06
C ASP A 246 32.00 -11.54 24.67
N ALA A 247 31.97 -12.40 23.64
CA ALA A 247 32.34 -12.02 22.29
C ALA A 247 31.30 -11.07 21.67
N PRO A 248 31.72 -10.09 20.84
CA PRO A 248 30.77 -9.27 20.10
C PRO A 248 30.04 -10.11 19.03
N SER A 249 28.78 -9.78 18.80
CA SER A 249 28.03 -10.29 17.66
C SER A 249 28.47 -9.57 16.39
N ASP A 250 28.83 -10.33 15.36
CA ASP A 250 29.22 -9.84 14.03
C ASP A 250 28.64 -10.81 13.00
N VAL A 251 27.33 -10.71 12.73
CA VAL A 251 26.68 -11.51 11.71
C VAL A 251 26.78 -10.77 10.38
N ARG A 252 27.46 -11.39 9.41
CA ARG A 252 27.59 -10.87 8.06
C ARG A 252 26.65 -11.61 7.13
N LEU A 253 25.91 -10.85 6.33
CA LEU A 253 24.93 -11.33 5.35
C LEU A 253 25.16 -10.62 4.02
N SER A 254 25.41 -11.40 2.98
CA SER A 254 25.37 -10.96 1.59
C SER A 254 24.29 -11.72 0.85
N VAL A 255 23.52 -11.01 0.03
CA VAL A 255 22.46 -11.59 -0.80
C VAL A 255 22.63 -11.17 -2.25
N SER A 256 22.35 -12.09 -3.16
CA SER A 256 22.33 -11.80 -4.60
C SER A 256 21.34 -12.72 -5.34
N PRO A 257 20.89 -12.34 -6.54
CA PRO A 257 20.06 -13.23 -7.36
C PRO A 257 20.82 -14.49 -7.79
N GLN A 258 20.13 -15.63 -7.82
CA GLN A 258 20.61 -16.89 -8.38
C GLN A 258 19.46 -17.62 -9.10
N GLY A 259 19.27 -17.30 -10.39
CA GLY A 259 18.14 -17.82 -11.16
C GLY A 259 16.80 -17.38 -10.56
N GLU A 260 15.94 -18.35 -10.26
CA GLU A 260 14.63 -18.14 -9.62
C GLU A 260 14.70 -18.00 -8.08
N LYS A 261 15.90 -18.12 -7.50
CA LYS A 261 16.14 -18.09 -6.06
C LYS A 261 17.14 -17.00 -5.68
N MET A 262 17.39 -16.87 -4.38
CA MET A 262 18.40 -16.01 -3.80
C MET A 262 19.63 -16.81 -3.39
N ARG A 263 20.83 -16.32 -3.70
CA ARG A 263 22.06 -16.74 -3.03
C ARG A 263 22.19 -15.98 -1.72
N VAL A 264 22.38 -16.70 -0.63
CA VAL A 264 22.57 -16.14 0.72
C VAL A 264 23.93 -16.61 1.24
N VAL A 265 24.88 -15.69 1.40
CA VAL A 265 26.19 -15.98 1.97
C VAL A 265 26.24 -15.42 3.38
N VAL A 266 26.49 -16.30 4.35
CA VAL A 266 26.57 -15.95 5.77
C VAL A 266 27.99 -16.12 6.32
N GLY A 267 28.31 -15.35 7.36
CA GLY A 267 29.58 -15.48 8.04
C GLY A 267 29.62 -14.73 9.37
N GLY A 268 30.74 -14.90 10.08
CA GLY A 268 31.00 -14.19 11.33
C GLY A 268 30.60 -15.01 12.56
N LYS A 269 30.11 -14.37 13.61
CA LYS A 269 29.90 -15.02 14.91
C LYS A 269 28.78 -14.41 15.76
N VAL A 270 28.23 -15.22 16.65
CA VAL A 270 27.27 -14.84 17.69
C VAL A 270 27.74 -15.34 19.07
N PRO A 271 27.53 -14.59 20.17
CA PRO A 271 27.90 -15.06 21.51
C PRO A 271 27.01 -16.20 22.01
N SER A 272 27.61 -17.16 22.72
CA SER A 272 26.88 -18.23 23.41
C SER A 272 25.92 -17.65 24.45
N GLY A 273 24.69 -18.17 24.51
CA GLY A 273 23.61 -17.61 25.34
C GLY A 273 23.10 -16.23 24.91
N GLY A 274 23.55 -15.71 23.76
CA GLY A 274 23.05 -14.48 23.16
C GLY A 274 21.63 -14.60 22.60
N ARG A 275 21.00 -13.46 22.30
CA ARG A 275 19.69 -13.43 21.64
C ARG A 275 19.82 -13.88 20.17
N PRO A 276 18.78 -14.49 19.59
CA PRO A 276 18.72 -14.73 18.16
C PRO A 276 18.93 -13.45 17.35
N VAL A 277 19.67 -13.55 16.25
CA VAL A 277 19.83 -12.46 15.28
C VAL A 277 18.89 -12.71 14.12
N VAL A 278 18.18 -11.67 13.70
CA VAL A 278 17.19 -11.71 12.63
C VAL A 278 17.51 -10.61 11.63
N LEU A 279 17.78 -10.97 10.37
CA LEU A 279 18.13 -10.02 9.32
C LEU A 279 17.23 -10.22 8.10
N ALA A 280 16.44 -9.20 7.77
CA ALA A 280 15.55 -9.22 6.61
C ALA A 280 16.19 -8.59 5.37
N ARG A 281 15.94 -9.17 4.19
CA ARG A 281 16.33 -8.65 2.88
C ARG A 281 15.18 -8.82 1.89
N ARG A 282 15.06 -7.92 0.92
CA ARG A 282 14.12 -8.14 -0.20
C ARG A 282 14.56 -9.33 -1.04
N ILE A 283 13.59 -9.99 -1.69
CA ILE A 283 13.90 -10.93 -2.78
C ILE A 283 14.10 -10.19 -4.11
N ALA A 284 14.75 -10.86 -5.06
CA ALA A 284 14.97 -10.35 -6.41
C ALA A 284 13.85 -10.73 -7.39
N ALA A 285 13.36 -11.98 -7.33
CA ALA A 285 12.42 -12.55 -8.28
C ALA A 285 11.10 -12.96 -7.59
N PRO A 286 10.12 -12.05 -7.46
CA PRO A 286 8.87 -12.35 -6.75
C PRO A 286 7.90 -13.21 -7.54
N GLU A 287 8.06 -13.31 -8.86
CA GLU A 287 7.09 -13.97 -9.75
C GLU A 287 6.81 -15.43 -9.34
N LEU A 288 7.87 -16.21 -9.08
CA LEU A 288 7.78 -17.65 -8.79
C LEU A 288 8.08 -17.99 -7.33
N ALA A 289 8.58 -17.03 -6.54
CA ALA A 289 8.97 -17.27 -5.15
C ALA A 289 7.84 -17.92 -4.32
N PRO A 290 6.56 -17.47 -4.38
CA PRO A 290 5.47 -18.12 -3.67
C PRO A 290 5.27 -19.60 -4.04
N GLY A 291 5.47 -19.95 -5.31
CA GLY A 291 5.36 -21.33 -5.79
C GLY A 291 6.50 -22.21 -5.27
N HIS A 292 7.71 -21.66 -5.15
CA HIS A 292 8.84 -22.36 -4.52
C HIS A 292 8.63 -22.56 -3.02
N VAL A 293 8.05 -21.58 -2.32
CA VAL A 293 7.63 -21.73 -0.91
C VAL A 293 6.60 -22.86 -0.78
N LEU A 294 5.55 -22.82 -1.59
CA LEU A 294 4.50 -23.85 -1.59
C LEU A 294 5.07 -25.24 -1.88
N ARG A 295 5.98 -25.36 -2.86
CA ARG A 295 6.67 -26.62 -3.18
C ARG A 295 7.47 -27.15 -2.00
N ALA A 296 8.21 -26.29 -1.30
CA ALA A 296 8.98 -26.68 -0.12
C ALA A 296 8.06 -27.18 1.01
N LEU A 297 6.95 -26.47 1.27
CA LEU A 297 5.97 -26.84 2.29
C LEU A 297 5.24 -28.15 1.96
N LEU A 298 4.87 -28.37 0.69
CA LEU A 298 4.31 -29.64 0.21
C LEU A 298 5.26 -30.81 0.49
N ALA A 299 6.55 -30.64 0.16
CA ALA A 299 7.56 -31.66 0.39
C ALA A 299 7.76 -31.96 1.89
N GLN A 300 7.80 -30.93 2.73
CA GLN A 300 7.89 -31.08 4.20
C GLN A 300 6.70 -31.87 4.80
N HIS A 301 5.53 -31.82 4.15
CA HIS A 301 4.34 -32.57 4.56
C HIS A 301 4.12 -33.88 3.79
N GLY A 302 5.14 -34.33 3.05
CA GLY A 302 5.12 -35.61 2.33
C GLY A 302 4.22 -35.62 1.07
N ILE A 303 3.85 -34.46 0.52
CA ILE A 303 3.21 -34.38 -0.80
C ILE A 303 4.30 -34.23 -1.86
N THR A 304 4.46 -35.26 -2.70
CA THR A 304 5.46 -35.22 -3.78
C THR A 304 5.00 -34.34 -4.93
N VAL A 305 5.87 -33.50 -5.47
CA VAL A 305 5.61 -32.68 -6.66
C VAL A 305 6.59 -33.09 -7.76
N THR A 306 6.07 -33.61 -8.88
CA THR A 306 6.91 -34.07 -10.00
C THR A 306 7.16 -33.01 -11.07
N GLY A 307 6.30 -31.99 -11.18
CA GLY A 307 6.51 -30.86 -12.08
C GLY A 307 7.43 -29.76 -11.52
N ARG A 308 7.43 -28.63 -12.22
CA ARG A 308 8.18 -27.41 -11.92
C ARG A 308 7.24 -26.31 -11.41
N VAL A 309 7.83 -25.23 -10.91
CA VAL A 309 7.10 -23.99 -10.61
C VAL A 309 7.06 -23.13 -11.88
N LYS A 310 5.90 -22.57 -12.22
CA LYS A 310 5.68 -21.78 -13.44
C LYS A 310 4.77 -20.58 -13.17
N SER A 311 4.82 -19.58 -14.05
CA SER A 311 3.90 -18.44 -14.06
C SER A 311 2.62 -18.80 -14.83
N GLY A 312 1.45 -18.34 -14.38
CA GLY A 312 0.17 -18.51 -15.09
C GLY A 312 -0.90 -19.22 -14.25
N GLY A 313 -1.81 -19.93 -14.92
CA GLY A 313 -2.88 -20.68 -14.24
C GLY A 313 -4.23 -19.96 -14.11
N ALA A 314 -4.43 -18.84 -14.81
CA ALA A 314 -5.69 -18.07 -14.77
C ALA A 314 -6.94 -18.82 -15.28
N GLY A 315 -6.78 -19.96 -15.97
CA GLY A 315 -7.91 -20.76 -16.50
C GLY A 315 -8.31 -21.97 -15.64
N PHE A 316 -7.73 -22.14 -14.45
CA PHE A 316 -8.12 -23.19 -13.52
C PHE A 316 -9.17 -22.66 -12.55
N GLU A 317 -10.31 -23.35 -12.48
CA GLU A 317 -11.47 -22.90 -11.70
C GLU A 317 -11.82 -23.80 -10.51
N ALA A 318 -11.22 -25.00 -10.45
CA ALA A 318 -11.52 -25.95 -9.38
C ALA A 318 -10.80 -25.54 -8.08
N GLU A 319 -11.41 -24.66 -7.30
CA GLU A 319 -10.90 -24.24 -6.00
C GLU A 319 -10.83 -25.44 -5.03
N LEU A 320 -9.66 -25.64 -4.42
CA LEU A 320 -9.41 -26.68 -3.43
C LEU A 320 -9.43 -26.12 -2.01
N VAL A 321 -8.75 -24.98 -1.82
CA VAL A 321 -8.65 -24.27 -0.54
C VAL A 321 -8.59 -22.77 -0.78
N ARG A 322 -9.21 -22.00 0.10
CA ARG A 322 -9.18 -20.54 0.13
C ARG A 322 -8.96 -20.02 1.53
N ARG A 323 -8.36 -18.83 1.63
CA ARG A 323 -8.33 -17.98 2.82
C ARG A 323 -8.67 -16.54 2.45
N GLU A 324 -9.10 -15.80 3.46
CA GLU A 324 -9.28 -14.36 3.41
C GLU A 324 -8.25 -13.71 4.34
N SER A 325 -7.68 -12.57 3.93
CA SER A 325 -6.78 -11.77 4.77
C SER A 325 -7.50 -11.20 5.99
N ARG A 326 -6.74 -10.57 6.90
CA ARG A 326 -7.31 -9.60 7.86
C ARG A 326 -8.06 -8.48 7.11
N PRO A 327 -9.09 -7.86 7.72
CA PRO A 327 -9.83 -6.80 7.06
C PRO A 327 -8.94 -5.58 6.81
N LEU A 328 -9.24 -4.81 5.76
CA LEU A 328 -8.45 -3.65 5.38
C LEU A 328 -8.27 -2.65 6.54
N SER A 329 -9.27 -2.49 7.40
CA SER A 329 -9.18 -1.67 8.62
C SER A 329 -8.02 -2.05 9.56
N GLU A 330 -7.62 -3.32 9.57
CA GLU A 330 -6.45 -3.79 10.32
C GLU A 330 -5.16 -3.70 9.48
N LEU A 331 -5.23 -3.97 8.17
CA LEU A 331 -4.06 -3.93 7.30
C LEU A 331 -3.46 -2.53 7.18
N VAL A 332 -4.31 -1.48 7.12
CA VAL A 332 -3.83 -0.09 7.08
C VAL A 332 -3.09 0.34 8.35
N HIS A 333 -3.20 -0.42 9.44
CA HIS A 333 -2.39 -0.18 10.64
C HIS A 333 -0.89 -0.24 10.34
N ALA A 334 -0.47 -1.12 9.42
CA ALA A 334 0.92 -1.26 8.99
C ALA A 334 1.49 0.02 8.37
N LEU A 335 0.64 0.78 7.65
CA LEU A 335 1.03 2.05 7.03
C LEU A 335 1.30 3.13 8.10
N GLY A 336 0.54 3.13 9.19
CA GLY A 336 0.63 4.16 10.23
C GLY A 336 1.64 3.86 11.33
N LYS A 337 1.77 2.60 11.78
CA LYS A 337 2.63 2.23 12.92
C LYS A 337 4.00 1.72 12.51
N GLN A 338 4.08 0.94 11.44
CA GLN A 338 5.32 0.38 10.93
C GLN A 338 5.86 1.17 9.73
N SER A 339 5.07 2.09 9.18
CA SER A 339 5.37 2.78 7.91
C SER A 339 5.73 1.78 6.80
N ASP A 340 4.98 0.68 6.73
CA ASP A 340 5.30 -0.44 5.84
C ASP A 340 5.14 -0.03 4.37
N ASN A 341 6.26 0.00 3.65
CA ASN A 341 6.28 0.36 2.24
C ASN A 341 5.61 -0.71 1.37
N PHE A 342 5.85 -1.99 1.68
CA PHE A 342 5.34 -3.10 0.88
C PHE A 342 3.81 -3.09 0.91
N VAL A 343 3.21 -2.96 2.09
CA VAL A 343 1.74 -2.88 2.22
C VAL A 343 1.20 -1.66 1.47
N ALA A 344 1.87 -0.50 1.54
CA ALA A 344 1.43 0.70 0.83
C ALA A 344 1.42 0.52 -0.70
N GLU A 345 2.44 -0.13 -1.27
CA GLU A 345 2.52 -0.37 -2.72
C GLU A 345 1.54 -1.47 -3.18
N MET A 346 1.33 -2.51 -2.35
CA MET A 346 0.31 -3.53 -2.61
C MET A 346 -1.10 -2.92 -2.64
N LEU A 347 -1.45 -2.08 -1.66
CA LEU A 347 -2.74 -1.39 -1.62
C LEU A 347 -2.90 -0.41 -2.79
N LEU A 348 -1.83 0.28 -3.20
CA LEU A 348 -1.86 1.14 -4.39
C LEU A 348 -2.28 0.35 -5.63
N LYS A 349 -1.65 -0.79 -5.89
CA LYS A 349 -2.01 -1.63 -7.04
C LYS A 349 -3.41 -2.24 -6.89
N ALA A 350 -3.80 -2.67 -5.69
CA ALA A 350 -5.12 -3.23 -5.41
C ALA A 350 -6.25 -2.26 -5.78
N MET A 351 -6.16 -1.00 -5.35
CA MET A 351 -7.14 0.04 -5.73
C MET A 351 -7.15 0.34 -7.23
N GLY A 352 -6.01 0.17 -7.91
CA GLY A 352 -5.90 0.39 -9.34
C GLY A 352 -6.51 -0.72 -10.20
N ARG A 353 -7.00 -1.81 -9.59
CA ARG A 353 -7.63 -2.93 -10.28
C ARG A 353 -9.08 -2.60 -10.63
N SER A 354 -9.55 -3.03 -11.81
CA SER A 354 -10.94 -2.85 -12.24
C SER A 354 -11.44 -4.08 -12.99
N GLY A 355 -12.38 -4.81 -12.41
CA GLY A 355 -12.88 -6.06 -12.98
C GLY A 355 -11.74 -7.07 -13.25
N SER A 356 -11.58 -7.46 -14.52
CA SER A 356 -10.51 -8.35 -14.99
C SER A 356 -9.22 -7.63 -15.37
N GLU A 357 -9.19 -6.30 -15.36
CA GLU A 357 -7.98 -5.56 -15.66
C GLU A 357 -7.03 -5.56 -14.46
N ALA A 358 -5.77 -5.91 -14.72
CA ALA A 358 -4.71 -5.90 -13.73
C ALA A 358 -4.52 -4.53 -13.08
N GLY A 359 -4.30 -4.53 -11.76
CA GLY A 359 -3.93 -3.36 -10.99
C GLY A 359 -2.52 -2.88 -11.30
N THR A 360 -2.34 -1.56 -11.42
CA THR A 360 -1.04 -0.93 -11.68
C THR A 360 -0.82 0.23 -10.72
N SER A 361 0.45 0.56 -10.43
CA SER A 361 0.77 1.73 -9.60
C SER A 361 0.24 3.03 -10.22
N GLN A 362 0.22 3.12 -11.55
CA GLN A 362 -0.33 4.28 -12.27
C GLN A 362 -1.84 4.42 -12.04
N LYS A 363 -2.62 3.33 -12.16
CA LYS A 363 -4.07 3.36 -11.91
C LYS A 363 -4.36 3.65 -10.44
N GLY A 364 -3.61 3.07 -9.51
CA GLY A 364 -3.72 3.38 -8.08
C GLY A 364 -3.39 4.84 -7.76
N ALA A 365 -2.35 5.40 -8.36
CA ALA A 365 -2.02 6.82 -8.19
C ALA A 365 -3.12 7.74 -8.75
N GLN A 366 -3.74 7.35 -9.86
CA GLN A 366 -4.89 8.05 -10.43
C GLN A 366 -6.07 8.07 -9.46
N VAL A 367 -6.36 6.95 -8.80
CA VAL A 367 -7.41 6.87 -7.76
C VAL A 367 -7.16 7.88 -6.64
N ILE A 368 -5.91 7.99 -6.14
CA ILE A 368 -5.56 8.99 -5.13
C ILE A 368 -5.75 10.41 -5.68
N GLN A 369 -5.30 10.69 -6.91
CA GLN A 369 -5.49 12.01 -7.52
C GLN A 369 -6.97 12.37 -7.71
N ASP A 370 -7.81 11.41 -8.07
CA ASP A 370 -9.26 11.60 -8.19
C ASP A 370 -9.90 11.91 -6.83
N MET A 371 -9.48 11.21 -5.76
CA MET A 371 -9.87 11.53 -4.38
C MET A 371 -9.48 12.96 -4.01
N LEU A 372 -8.23 13.35 -4.28
CA LEU A 372 -7.75 14.71 -3.98
C LEU A 372 -8.54 15.79 -4.75
N ARG A 373 -8.95 15.53 -5.99
CA ARG A 373 -9.82 16.47 -6.75
C ARG A 373 -11.19 16.60 -6.12
N ARG A 374 -11.82 15.49 -5.71
CA ARG A 374 -13.13 15.51 -5.03
C ARG A 374 -13.08 16.30 -3.71
N LEU A 375 -11.99 16.17 -2.97
CA LEU A 375 -11.79 16.87 -1.70
C LEU A 375 -11.33 18.34 -1.86
N GLY A 376 -11.08 18.82 -3.08
CA GLY A 376 -10.49 20.14 -3.30
C GLY A 376 -9.07 20.26 -2.72
N ALA A 377 -8.36 19.14 -2.58
CA ALA A 377 -7.05 19.03 -1.94
C ALA A 377 -5.89 18.89 -2.95
N LEU A 378 -6.20 18.81 -4.26
CA LEU A 378 -5.19 18.70 -5.32
C LEU A 378 -4.58 20.08 -5.63
N THR A 379 -3.30 20.28 -5.33
CA THR A 379 -2.59 21.53 -5.63
C THR A 379 -1.76 21.43 -6.92
N PRO A 380 -1.51 22.54 -7.63
CA PRO A 380 -0.63 22.56 -8.80
C PRO A 380 0.75 21.96 -8.50
N GLY A 381 1.24 21.10 -9.40
CA GLY A 381 2.51 20.40 -9.22
C GLY A 381 2.45 19.13 -8.38
N THR A 382 1.26 18.74 -7.88
CA THR A 382 1.08 17.45 -7.21
C THR A 382 1.49 16.31 -8.12
N ARG A 383 2.32 15.40 -7.61
CA ARG A 383 2.80 14.21 -8.32
C ARG A 383 2.74 13.01 -7.38
N ILE A 384 2.05 11.96 -7.80
CA ILE A 384 1.96 10.70 -7.04
C ILE A 384 2.34 9.58 -8.02
N LEU A 385 3.42 8.88 -7.72
CA LEU A 385 3.94 7.77 -8.51
C LEU A 385 3.95 6.46 -7.74
N ASN A 386 4.16 6.50 -6.42
CA ASN A 386 4.17 5.31 -5.56
C ASN A 386 3.36 5.55 -4.27
N GLY A 387 2.98 4.46 -3.60
CA GLY A 387 2.07 4.48 -2.45
C GLY A 387 2.78 4.69 -1.12
N SER A 388 4.06 4.38 -1.06
CA SER A 388 4.90 4.43 0.14
C SER A 388 5.52 5.80 0.41
N GLY A 389 5.73 6.58 -0.65
CA GLY A 389 6.52 7.81 -0.64
C GLY A 389 8.02 7.57 -0.49
N LEU A 390 8.50 6.35 -0.74
CA LEU A 390 9.93 6.06 -0.74
C LEU A 390 10.62 6.75 -1.93
N TYR A 391 11.81 7.29 -1.67
CA TYR A 391 12.65 8.04 -2.62
C TYR A 391 11.97 9.26 -3.25
N ASP A 392 12.57 9.79 -4.33
CA ASP A 392 12.13 11.05 -4.91
C ASP A 392 11.01 10.90 -5.95
N ALA A 393 9.94 10.21 -5.55
CA ALA A 393 8.82 9.86 -6.42
C ALA A 393 7.68 10.89 -6.39
N ASN A 394 7.33 11.36 -5.20
CA ASN A 394 6.09 12.06 -4.95
C ASN A 394 6.32 13.55 -4.63
N ARG A 395 5.32 14.38 -4.92
CA ARG A 395 5.23 15.80 -4.59
C ARG A 395 3.83 16.07 -4.09
N ILE A 396 3.67 16.41 -2.82
CA ILE A 396 2.38 16.79 -2.23
C ILE A 396 2.58 18.01 -1.33
N SER A 397 1.51 18.77 -1.10
CA SER A 397 1.57 19.98 -0.28
C SER A 397 1.11 19.72 1.15
N ALA A 398 1.49 20.61 2.08
CA ALA A 398 0.99 20.53 3.46
C ALA A 398 -0.53 20.75 3.52
N PHE A 399 -1.04 21.64 2.67
CA PHE A 399 -2.48 21.87 2.47
C PHE A 399 -3.21 20.59 2.05
N THR A 400 -2.64 19.83 1.09
CA THR A 400 -3.21 18.54 0.66
C THR A 400 -3.38 17.58 1.83
N LEU A 401 -2.36 17.46 2.70
CA LEU A 401 -2.41 16.56 3.84
C LEU A 401 -3.43 17.00 4.88
N THR A 402 -3.47 18.28 5.26
CA THR A 402 -4.43 18.77 6.26
C THR A 402 -5.88 18.68 5.76
N ARG A 403 -6.11 18.88 4.46
CA ARG A 403 -7.43 18.68 3.84
C ARG A 403 -7.91 17.24 3.80
N VAL A 404 -7.00 16.27 3.76
CA VAL A 404 -7.35 14.83 3.79
C VAL A 404 -7.54 14.34 5.23
N LEU A 405 -6.85 14.96 6.19
CA LEU A 405 -6.97 14.62 7.61
C LEU A 405 -8.25 15.18 8.26
N ALA A 406 -8.78 16.28 7.73
CA ALA A 406 -10.03 16.90 8.16
C ALA A 406 -11.23 16.27 7.46
#